data_AF-A0A8D9EZ44-F1
#
_entry.id   AF-A0A8D9EZ44-F1
#
_cell.length_a   1.000
_cell.length_b   1.000
_cell.length_c   1.000
_cell.angle_alpha   90.00
_cell.angle_beta   90.00
_cell.angle_gamma   90.00
#
_symmetry.space_group_name_H-M   'P 1'
#
loop_
_entity.id
_entity.type
_entity.pdbx_description
1 polymer ?
#
loop_
_entity_poly.entity_id
_entity_poly.type
_entity_poly.pdbx_seq_one_letter_code
_entity_poly.pdbx_strand_id
1 'polypeptide(L)'
;MYQYSLVWFDNLYRMAIDNTEKADNVDQRIIDLSEYFTYSLYQNICRSIFEKDKLLFSLILAVNLRFKAETINMEDWMFLLTGGVGLDNPYKNPTTWMASQSWDELCRLGDYTNFQGIREHFIEHHKDWQAIYDSASPHNEPFPSPWDTQIDEFQKLCVLRCIRFDKVVPGIQNFVIADLGQKFIEPPPFDIVASYGDSLCTIPLIFLLTPGADPTAVLLKFADDMGFGGSKFNALSLGQGQGPIAVRMINDAVKKGNWVLLQNCHLAKSFMPTMEKVVEGVNPETCHPDFRLWLTSYPSDMFPVSVLQIGVKITNEPPKGLRANINRSYLSDPISSPEFFNSSQQPERFRKLLFNLCFFHAIITERIKFGPLGWNIKYQFNETDLKISLVQMKMFLDQYTDVQYEALRYLIGECNYGGRVTDDWDRRTLTTILFKFYCPPALEDKDYRFDPSGYYYTPNKPDYDGYLDYIKGLPLVASPIIFGMNENADILKDQAETSLVLSNVLLTQVSG
;
A
#
# COMPACT_ATOMS: atom_id res chain seq x y z
N MET A 1 11.68 1.67 -12.19
CA MET A 1 10.83 2.89 -12.08
C MET A 1 11.28 3.85 -10.99
N TYR A 2 11.78 3.39 -9.84
CA TYR A 2 12.35 4.28 -8.82
C TYR A 2 13.68 4.84 -9.30
N GLN A 3 13.65 6.05 -9.82
CA GLN A 3 14.81 6.74 -10.38
C GLN A 3 14.72 8.19 -9.94
N TYR A 4 15.78 8.73 -9.36
CA TYR A 4 15.82 10.10 -8.86
C TYR A 4 17.14 10.73 -9.32
N SER A 5 17.09 11.92 -9.89
CA SER A 5 18.30 12.65 -10.25
C SER A 5 18.95 13.29 -9.03
N LEU A 6 20.26 13.52 -9.10
CA LEU A 6 20.97 14.34 -8.12
C LEU A 6 20.40 15.77 -8.07
N VAL A 7 19.98 16.30 -9.22
CA VAL A 7 19.36 17.64 -9.31
C VAL A 7 18.06 17.68 -8.49
N TRP A 8 17.22 16.65 -8.60
CA TRP A 8 16.03 16.53 -7.78
C TRP A 8 16.36 16.51 -6.28
N PHE A 9 17.40 15.76 -5.89
CA PHE A 9 17.85 15.70 -4.49
C PHE A 9 18.38 17.05 -3.99
N ASP A 10 19.20 17.76 -4.78
CA ASP A 10 19.72 19.08 -4.42
C ASP A 10 18.59 20.10 -4.24
N ASN A 11 17.59 20.08 -5.12
CA ASN A 11 16.41 20.93 -5.00
C ASN A 11 15.64 20.65 -3.71
N LEU A 12 15.42 19.37 -3.38
CA LEU A 12 14.77 18.98 -2.14
C LEU A 12 15.55 19.44 -0.91
N TYR A 13 16.88 19.32 -0.95
CA TYR A 13 17.77 19.75 0.14
C TYR A 13 17.74 21.28 0.33
N ARG A 14 17.78 22.06 -0.76
CA ARG A 14 17.64 23.52 -0.70
C ARG A 14 16.28 23.94 -0.15
N MET A 15 15.21 23.32 -0.63
CA MET A 15 13.86 23.57 -0.11
C MET A 15 13.74 23.25 1.38
N ALA A 16 14.44 22.23 1.88
CA ALA A 16 14.48 21.96 3.31
C ALA A 16 15.14 23.10 4.08
N ILE A 17 16.29 23.62 3.61
CA ILE A 17 16.97 24.75 4.24
C ILE A 17 16.07 26.00 4.32
N ASP A 18 15.36 26.30 3.25
CA ASP A 18 14.50 27.49 3.16
C ASP A 18 13.25 27.38 4.03
N ASN A 19 12.69 26.18 4.19
CA ASN A 19 11.44 25.95 4.91
C ASN A 19 11.62 25.61 6.40
N THR A 20 12.80 25.17 6.84
CA THR A 20 13.05 24.96 8.27
C THR A 20 13.11 26.32 9.00
N GLU A 21 12.51 26.43 10.19
CA GLU A 21 12.51 27.65 11.02
C GLU A 21 13.89 28.05 11.53
N LYS A 22 14.31 29.29 11.27
CA LYS A 22 15.65 29.78 11.66
C LYS A 22 15.79 29.72 13.19
N ALA A 23 16.89 29.13 13.66
CA ALA A 23 17.27 29.10 15.06
C ALA A 23 18.56 29.91 15.28
N ASP A 24 18.64 30.64 16.40
CA ASP A 24 19.81 31.46 16.75
C ASP A 24 21.04 30.60 17.11
N ASN A 25 20.80 29.37 17.61
CA ASN A 25 21.84 28.40 17.93
C ASN A 25 22.09 27.48 16.73
N VAL A 26 23.35 27.43 16.28
CA VAL A 26 23.80 26.56 15.18
C VAL A 26 23.53 25.08 15.47
N ASP A 27 23.79 24.62 16.70
CA ASP A 27 23.61 23.21 17.06
C ASP A 27 22.14 22.81 17.01
N GLN A 28 21.25 23.67 17.52
CA GLN A 28 19.80 23.45 17.42
C GLN A 28 19.35 23.50 15.96
N ARG A 29 19.84 24.46 15.18
CA ARG A 29 19.51 24.58 13.75
C ARG A 29 19.89 23.33 12.97
N ILE A 30 21.01 22.68 13.29
CA ILE A 30 21.44 21.43 12.64
C ILE A 30 20.45 20.30 12.95
N ILE A 31 19.99 20.19 14.20
CA ILE A 31 18.98 19.20 14.60
C ILE A 31 17.68 19.43 13.82
N ASP A 32 17.16 20.66 13.84
CA ASP A 32 15.90 21.01 13.17
C ASP A 32 15.97 20.76 11.66
N LEU A 33 17.10 21.09 11.02
CA LEU A 33 17.33 20.83 9.60
C LEU A 33 17.38 19.33 9.30
N SER A 34 18.04 18.55 10.15
CA SER A 34 18.15 17.09 9.99
C SER A 34 16.78 16.42 10.10
N GLU A 35 15.99 16.80 11.11
CA GLU A 35 14.65 16.27 11.31
C GLU A 35 13.70 16.64 10.15
N TYR A 36 13.73 17.92 9.73
CA TYR A 36 12.89 18.40 8.64
C TYR A 36 13.26 17.72 7.32
N PHE A 37 14.55 17.70 6.97
CA PHE A 37 15.00 17.12 5.71
C PHE A 37 14.72 15.62 5.66
N THR A 38 14.99 14.88 6.74
CA THR A 38 14.74 13.43 6.80
C THR A 38 13.27 13.11 6.57
N TYR A 39 12.36 13.87 7.19
CA TYR A 39 10.93 13.66 6.98
C TYR A 39 10.46 14.12 5.59
N SER A 40 10.96 15.25 5.09
CA SER A 40 10.66 15.73 3.73
C SER A 40 11.10 14.72 2.66
N LEU A 41 12.29 14.15 2.81
CA LEU A 41 12.79 13.06 1.96
C LEU A 41 11.86 11.84 2.04
N TYR A 42 11.46 11.45 3.25
CA TYR A 42 10.53 10.36 3.44
C TYR A 42 9.21 10.57 2.69
N GLN A 43 8.56 11.72 2.89
CA GLN A 43 7.29 12.03 2.26
C GLN A 43 7.40 12.02 0.73
N ASN A 44 8.44 12.64 0.17
CA ASN A 44 8.62 12.74 -1.27
C ASN A 44 8.89 11.38 -1.92
N ILE A 45 9.72 10.54 -1.30
CA ILE A 45 9.95 9.18 -1.79
C ILE A 45 8.67 8.34 -1.67
N CYS A 46 7.96 8.40 -0.54
CA CYS A 46 6.72 7.65 -0.32
C CYS A 46 5.59 7.99 -1.30
N ARG A 47 5.54 9.21 -1.86
CA ARG A 47 4.60 9.57 -2.95
C ARG A 47 4.90 8.84 -4.26
N SER A 48 6.15 8.42 -4.45
CA SER A 48 6.68 7.89 -5.72
C SER A 48 6.95 6.39 -5.73
N ILE A 49 6.85 5.72 -4.58
CA ILE A 49 7.03 4.27 -4.45
C ILE A 49 5.71 3.57 -4.12
N PHE A 50 5.64 2.28 -4.44
CA PHE A 50 4.46 1.47 -4.13
C PHE A 50 4.36 1.18 -2.63
N GLU A 51 3.15 0.99 -2.14
CA GLU A 51 2.80 0.74 -0.74
C GLU A 51 3.57 -0.45 -0.14
N LYS A 52 3.82 -1.49 -0.95
CA LYS A 52 4.62 -2.66 -0.55
C LYS A 52 6.08 -2.33 -0.21
N ASP A 53 6.62 -1.21 -0.71
CA ASP A 53 8.02 -0.85 -0.57
C ASP A 53 8.24 0.28 0.46
N LYS A 54 7.19 0.88 1.02
CA LYS A 54 7.29 2.03 1.94
C LYS A 54 7.92 1.66 3.28
N LEU A 55 7.51 0.54 3.89
CA LEU A 55 8.13 0.07 5.13
C LEU A 55 9.59 -0.34 4.92
N LEU A 56 9.88 -1.00 3.79
CA LEU A 56 11.24 -1.33 3.37
C LEU A 56 12.11 -0.07 3.30
N PHE A 57 11.62 1.00 2.69
CA PHE A 57 12.35 2.26 2.60
C PHE A 57 12.58 2.88 3.99
N SER A 58 11.58 2.80 4.87
CA SER A 58 11.69 3.29 6.25
C SER A 58 12.75 2.54 7.05
N LEU A 59 12.81 1.21 6.90
CA LEU A 59 13.83 0.37 7.51
C LEU A 59 15.23 0.74 6.97
N ILE A 60 15.39 0.86 5.65
CA ILE A 60 16.68 1.23 5.04
C ILE A 60 17.12 2.63 5.50
N LEU A 61 16.19 3.58 5.61
CA LEU A 61 16.48 4.92 6.10
C LEU A 61 17.00 4.90 7.54
N ALA A 62 16.29 4.22 8.45
CA ALA A 62 16.68 4.07 9.85
C ALA A 62 18.05 3.39 9.99
N VAL A 63 18.23 2.24 9.32
CA VAL A 63 19.49 1.48 9.37
C VAL A 63 20.68 2.26 8.80
N ASN A 64 20.50 2.99 7.70
CA ASN A 64 21.59 3.81 7.13
C ASN A 64 22.00 4.98 8.04
N LEU A 65 21.03 5.62 8.71
CA LEU A 65 21.32 6.65 9.70
C LEU A 65 22.09 6.06 10.89
N ARG A 66 21.70 4.88 11.35
CA ARG A 66 22.37 4.14 12.44
C ARG A 66 23.76 3.64 12.07
N PHE A 67 23.98 3.18 10.83
CA PHE A 67 25.32 2.87 10.30
C PHE A 67 26.20 4.11 10.32
N LYS A 68 25.68 5.26 9.89
CA LYS A 68 26.44 6.51 9.90
C LYS A 68 26.77 6.98 11.31
N ALA A 69 25.92 6.67 12.29
CA ALA A 69 26.15 6.90 13.71
C ALA A 69 26.99 5.82 14.40
N GLU A 70 27.43 4.78 13.69
CA GLU A 70 28.22 3.64 14.21
C GLU A 70 27.52 2.88 15.36
N THR A 71 26.18 2.82 15.32
CA THR A 71 25.35 2.17 16.35
C THR A 71 24.79 0.81 15.94
N ILE A 72 24.88 0.45 14.67
CA ILE A 72 24.54 -0.89 14.15
C ILE A 72 25.76 -1.41 13.39
N ASN A 73 26.08 -2.69 13.57
CA ASN A 73 27.15 -3.35 12.83
C ASN A 73 26.59 -4.12 11.62
N MET A 74 27.47 -4.38 10.64
CA MET A 74 27.08 -5.06 9.40
C MET A 74 26.69 -6.54 9.64
N GLU A 75 27.23 -7.16 10.68
CA GLU A 75 26.98 -8.57 11.02
C GLU A 75 25.53 -8.79 11.47
N ASP A 76 25.04 -7.99 12.41
CA ASP A 76 23.67 -8.02 12.94
C ASP A 76 22.67 -7.69 11.82
N TRP A 77 23.00 -6.72 10.95
CA TRP A 77 22.19 -6.39 9.78
C TRP A 77 22.08 -7.55 8.79
N MET A 78 23.20 -8.15 8.42
CA MET A 78 23.20 -9.29 7.52
C MET A 78 22.51 -10.51 8.12
N PHE A 79 22.61 -10.71 9.44
CA PHE A 79 21.85 -11.73 10.14
C PHE A 79 20.34 -11.48 10.04
N LEU A 80 19.87 -10.27 10.32
CA LEU A 80 18.44 -9.94 10.20
C LEU A 80 17.91 -10.23 8.80
N LEU A 81 18.69 -9.93 7.75
CA LEU A 81 18.27 -10.16 6.36
C LEU A 81 18.29 -11.64 5.95
N THR A 82 19.31 -12.39 6.37
CA THR A 82 19.58 -13.73 5.82
C THR A 82 19.32 -14.90 6.78
N GLY A 83 19.26 -14.66 8.09
CA GLY A 83 19.25 -15.69 9.12
C GLY A 83 20.61 -16.39 9.30
N GLY A 84 21.67 -15.84 8.71
CA GLY A 84 23.02 -16.41 8.67
C GLY A 84 23.14 -17.59 7.68
N VAL A 85 24.38 -17.86 7.25
CA VAL A 85 24.70 -19.03 6.41
C VAL A 85 25.13 -20.17 7.34
N GLY A 86 24.29 -21.21 7.46
CA GLY A 86 24.56 -22.36 8.33
C GLY A 86 24.98 -23.61 7.58
N LEU A 87 26.00 -24.30 8.09
CA LEU A 87 26.22 -25.74 7.87
C LEU A 87 25.30 -26.54 8.81
N ASP A 88 25.39 -27.87 8.80
CA ASP A 88 24.64 -28.75 9.70
C ASP A 88 24.77 -28.30 11.17
N ASN A 89 23.63 -28.08 11.84
CA ASN A 89 23.59 -27.65 13.23
C ASN A 89 23.90 -28.84 14.17
N PRO A 90 25.00 -28.81 14.95
CA PRO A 90 25.34 -29.91 15.87
C PRO A 90 24.48 -29.92 17.14
N TYR A 91 23.72 -28.85 17.41
CA TYR A 91 22.93 -28.70 18.62
C TYR A 91 21.51 -29.21 18.40
N LYS A 92 21.08 -30.18 19.22
CA LYS A 92 19.71 -30.71 19.15
C LYS A 92 18.72 -29.69 19.72
N ASN A 93 17.61 -29.45 19.00
CA ASN A 93 16.52 -28.59 19.47
C ASN A 93 15.97 -29.12 20.82
N PRO A 94 15.98 -28.30 21.89
CA PRO A 94 15.51 -28.71 23.21
C PRO A 94 13.97 -28.70 23.31
N THR A 95 13.26 -28.21 22.29
CA THR A 95 11.81 -27.97 22.33
C THR A 95 11.04 -28.83 21.33
N THR A 96 9.72 -28.91 21.51
CA THR A 96 8.79 -29.55 20.55
C THR A 96 7.94 -28.55 19.77
N TRP A 97 7.94 -27.28 20.18
CA TRP A 97 7.10 -26.23 19.61
C TRP A 97 7.85 -25.35 18.61
N MET A 98 9.18 -25.26 18.70
CA MET A 98 9.99 -24.50 17.75
C MET A 98 10.37 -25.36 16.54
N ALA A 99 10.21 -24.82 15.33
CA ALA A 99 10.66 -25.48 14.11
C ALA A 99 12.20 -25.61 14.08
N SER A 100 12.72 -26.67 13.46
CA SER A 100 14.18 -26.90 13.36
C SER A 100 14.91 -25.73 12.70
N GLN A 101 14.34 -25.14 11.65
CA GLN A 101 14.94 -23.98 10.97
C GLN A 101 15.11 -22.78 11.92
N SER A 102 14.09 -22.47 12.70
CA SER A 102 14.12 -21.40 13.72
C SER A 102 15.17 -21.66 14.79
N TRP A 103 15.30 -22.90 15.23
CA TRP A 103 16.33 -23.32 16.16
C TRP A 103 17.74 -23.18 15.56
N ASP A 104 17.92 -23.57 14.30
CA ASP A 104 19.19 -23.44 13.59
C ASP A 104 19.60 -21.97 13.45
N GLU A 105 18.65 -21.08 13.14
CA GLU A 105 18.87 -19.62 13.13
C GLU A 105 19.28 -19.10 14.52
N LEU A 106 18.61 -19.53 15.59
CA LEU A 106 18.96 -19.13 16.96
C LEU A 106 20.34 -19.62 17.38
N CYS A 107 20.71 -20.85 17.03
CA CYS A 107 22.04 -21.39 17.30
C CYS A 107 23.12 -20.57 16.61
N ARG A 108 22.90 -20.17 15.35
CA ARG A 108 23.82 -19.28 14.62
C ARG A 108 23.91 -17.90 15.25
N LEU A 109 22.77 -17.34 15.68
CA LEU A 109 22.74 -16.05 16.37
C LEU A 109 23.65 -16.06 17.59
N GLY A 110 23.66 -17.15 18.37
CA GLY A 110 24.50 -17.28 19.56
C GLY A 110 26.02 -17.27 19.31
N ASP A 111 26.47 -17.42 18.06
CA ASP A 111 27.89 -17.32 17.71
C ASP A 111 28.34 -15.86 17.50
N TYR A 112 27.41 -14.90 17.44
CA TYR A 112 27.69 -13.47 17.27
C TYR A 112 28.07 -12.83 18.61
N THR A 113 28.99 -11.86 18.57
CA THR A 113 29.58 -11.23 19.76
C THR A 113 28.55 -10.68 20.74
N ASN A 114 27.49 -10.04 20.24
CA ASN A 114 26.45 -9.41 21.05
C ASN A 114 25.44 -10.42 21.64
N PHE A 115 25.47 -11.68 21.19
CA PHE A 115 24.49 -12.71 21.51
C PHE A 115 25.10 -13.95 22.17
N GLN A 116 26.37 -13.88 22.56
CA GLN A 116 27.06 -14.98 23.25
C GLN A 116 26.28 -15.41 24.50
N GLY A 117 25.99 -16.71 24.59
CA GLY A 117 25.21 -17.29 25.69
C GLY A 117 23.71 -17.37 25.45
N ILE A 118 23.16 -16.80 24.37
CA ILE A 118 21.70 -16.83 24.12
C ILE A 118 21.19 -18.26 23.90
N ARG A 119 21.99 -19.12 23.28
CA ARG A 119 21.64 -20.52 23.02
C ARG A 119 21.54 -21.30 24.33
N GLU A 120 22.55 -21.20 25.19
CA GLU A 120 22.59 -21.87 26.50
C GLU A 120 21.43 -21.37 27.37
N HIS A 121 21.22 -20.06 27.40
CA HIS A 121 20.11 -19.44 28.11
C HIS A 121 18.75 -19.92 27.57
N PHE A 122 18.58 -20.04 26.25
CA PHE A 122 17.34 -20.56 25.66
C PHE A 122 17.08 -22.02 26.06
N ILE A 123 18.12 -22.87 26.11
CA ILE A 123 17.98 -24.27 26.53
C ILE A 123 17.50 -24.35 27.98
N GLU A 124 18.08 -23.54 28.88
CA GLU A 124 17.73 -23.53 30.31
C GLU A 124 16.35 -22.93 30.58
N HIS A 125 15.99 -21.85 29.85
CA HIS A 125 14.78 -21.05 30.06
C HIS A 125 13.72 -21.24 28.96
N HIS A 126 13.72 -22.38 28.26
CA HIS A 126 12.88 -22.58 27.07
C HIS A 126 11.37 -22.37 27.32
N LYS A 127 10.89 -22.53 28.57
CA LYS A 127 9.48 -22.27 28.93
C LYS A 127 9.13 -20.78 28.92
N ASP A 128 10.06 -19.93 29.33
CA ASP A 128 9.88 -18.48 29.32
C ASP A 128 9.85 -17.96 27.88
N TRP A 129 10.75 -18.49 27.03
CA TRP A 129 10.71 -18.24 25.59
C TRP A 129 9.46 -18.77 24.91
N GLN A 130 8.93 -19.90 25.38
CA GLN A 130 7.66 -20.44 24.87
C GLN A 130 6.49 -19.48 25.15
N ALA A 131 6.46 -18.82 26.30
CA ALA A 131 5.41 -17.84 26.60
C ALA A 131 5.41 -16.68 25.59
N ILE A 132 6.58 -16.24 25.15
CA ILE A 132 6.72 -15.24 24.08
C ILE A 132 6.31 -15.84 22.74
N TYR A 133 6.78 -17.04 22.42
CA TYR A 133 6.41 -17.74 21.18
C TYR A 133 4.89 -17.91 21.03
N ASP A 134 4.19 -18.24 22.11
CA ASP A 134 2.74 -18.46 22.13
C ASP A 134 1.93 -17.14 22.21
N SER A 135 2.57 -15.98 22.44
CA SER A 135 1.88 -14.68 22.47
C SER A 135 1.34 -14.30 21.10
N ALA A 136 0.20 -13.60 21.06
CA ALA A 136 -0.33 -13.01 19.83
C ALA A 136 0.55 -11.85 19.32
N SER A 137 1.25 -11.18 20.24
CA SER A 137 2.06 -9.98 19.98
C SER A 137 3.49 -10.10 20.54
N PRO A 138 4.27 -11.12 20.11
CA PRO A 138 5.61 -11.40 20.64
C PRO A 138 6.60 -10.24 20.49
N HIS A 139 6.37 -9.35 19.53
CA HIS A 139 7.19 -8.16 19.26
C HIS A 139 7.02 -7.05 20.33
N ASN A 140 6.06 -7.19 21.24
CA ASN A 140 5.83 -6.28 22.37
C ASN A 140 6.09 -6.94 23.73
N GLU A 141 6.42 -8.23 23.76
CA GLU A 141 6.70 -8.95 24.99
C GLU A 141 8.15 -8.70 25.43
N PRO A 142 8.41 -8.46 26.73
CA PRO A 142 9.77 -8.36 27.23
C PRO A 142 10.48 -9.72 27.11
N PHE A 143 11.73 -9.71 26.66
CA PHE A 143 12.52 -10.93 26.62
C PHE A 143 12.93 -11.39 28.02
N PRO A 144 13.20 -12.69 28.23
CA PRO A 144 13.61 -13.15 29.54
C PRO A 144 14.96 -12.53 29.93
N SER A 145 15.07 -12.08 31.17
CA SER A 145 16.29 -11.47 31.71
C SER A 145 17.50 -12.40 31.49
N PRO A 146 18.67 -11.89 31.02
CA PRO A 146 19.03 -10.47 30.90
C PRO A 146 18.72 -9.83 29.54
N TRP A 147 18.21 -10.59 28.58
CA TRP A 147 18.21 -10.23 27.15
C TRP A 147 17.40 -8.97 26.83
N ASP A 148 16.30 -8.69 27.52
CA ASP A 148 15.49 -7.49 27.26
C ASP A 148 16.24 -6.18 27.48
N THR A 149 17.20 -6.17 28.41
CA THR A 149 18.01 -5.00 28.77
C THR A 149 19.42 -5.01 28.18
N GLN A 150 19.93 -6.19 27.81
CA GLN A 150 21.29 -6.37 27.34
C GLN A 150 21.45 -6.01 25.86
N ILE A 151 20.38 -6.14 25.08
CA ILE A 151 20.39 -5.91 23.63
C ILE A 151 19.48 -4.74 23.27
N ASP A 152 19.83 -4.02 22.20
CA ASP A 152 19.04 -2.89 21.71
C ASP A 152 17.82 -3.33 20.86
N GLU A 153 16.97 -2.38 20.49
CA GLU A 153 15.76 -2.64 19.71
C GLU A 153 16.04 -3.28 18.34
N PHE A 154 17.19 -3.02 17.72
CA PHE A 154 17.57 -3.65 16.46
C PHE A 154 17.96 -5.11 16.67
N GLN A 155 18.77 -5.38 17.70
CA GLN A 155 19.17 -6.72 18.09
C GLN A 155 17.98 -7.57 18.57
N LYS A 156 16.96 -6.95 19.17
CA LYS A 156 15.68 -7.63 19.46
C LYS A 156 15.01 -8.15 18.19
N LEU A 157 15.14 -7.48 17.04
CA LEU A 157 14.64 -8.00 15.76
C LEU A 157 15.34 -9.28 15.33
N CYS A 158 16.65 -9.39 15.56
CA CYS A 158 17.41 -10.62 15.25
C CYS A 158 16.87 -11.82 16.05
N VAL A 159 16.60 -11.64 17.34
CA VAL A 159 16.00 -12.68 18.18
C VAL A 159 14.57 -12.99 17.74
N LEU A 160 13.75 -11.96 17.52
CA LEU A 160 12.36 -12.09 17.08
C LEU A 160 12.26 -12.86 15.77
N ARG A 161 13.19 -12.62 14.83
CA ARG A 161 13.30 -13.35 13.58
C ARG A 161 13.41 -14.86 13.80
N CYS A 162 14.25 -15.28 14.75
CA CYS A 162 14.46 -16.70 15.05
C CYS A 162 13.19 -17.34 15.64
N ILE A 163 12.52 -16.67 16.57
CA ILE A 163 11.40 -17.27 17.32
C ILE A 163 10.04 -17.10 16.63
N ARG A 164 9.77 -15.93 16.02
CA ARG A 164 8.47 -15.53 15.46
C ARG A 164 8.67 -14.70 14.21
N PHE A 165 9.15 -15.37 13.15
CA PHE A 165 9.40 -14.77 11.84
C PHE A 165 8.20 -14.02 11.26
N ASP A 166 6.97 -14.47 11.54
CA ASP A 166 5.73 -13.79 11.15
C ASP A 166 5.60 -12.39 11.75
N LYS A 167 6.18 -12.13 12.92
CA LYS A 167 6.04 -10.84 13.62
C LYS A 167 7.23 -9.90 13.43
N VAL A 168 8.15 -10.22 12.54
CA VAL A 168 9.29 -9.34 12.21
C VAL A 168 8.83 -8.03 11.57
N VAL A 169 7.81 -8.02 10.72
CA VAL A 169 7.27 -6.77 10.13
C VAL A 169 6.74 -5.80 11.20
N PRO A 170 5.87 -6.23 12.15
CA PRO A 170 5.53 -5.43 13.32
C PRO A 170 6.74 -5.01 14.16
N GLY A 171 7.72 -5.90 14.34
CA GLY A 171 8.98 -5.56 15.00
C GLY A 171 9.73 -4.43 14.29
N ILE A 172 9.85 -4.49 12.95
CA ILE A 172 10.45 -3.42 12.14
C ILE A 172 9.70 -2.10 12.33
N GLN A 173 8.36 -2.13 12.43
CA GLN A 173 7.58 -0.93 12.73
C GLN A 173 7.95 -0.35 14.10
N ASN A 174 8.01 -1.18 15.15
CA ASN A 174 8.44 -0.74 16.49
C ASN A 174 9.84 -0.11 16.47
N PHE A 175 10.79 -0.74 15.77
CA PHE A 175 12.14 -0.22 15.60
C PHE A 175 12.14 1.15 14.90
N VAL A 176 11.43 1.30 13.78
CA VAL A 176 11.32 2.58 13.06
C VAL A 176 10.64 3.65 13.91
N ILE A 177 9.62 3.29 14.69
CA ILE A 177 8.94 4.22 15.61
C ILE A 177 9.91 4.70 16.69
N ALA A 178 10.68 3.78 17.28
CA ALA A 178 11.65 4.11 18.32
C ALA A 178 12.80 4.97 17.78
N ASP A 179 13.19 4.76 16.52
CA ASP A 179 14.35 5.43 15.91
C ASP A 179 14.02 6.77 15.24
N LEU A 180 13.01 6.79 14.38
CA LEU A 180 12.65 7.95 13.55
C LEU A 180 11.32 8.59 13.97
N GLY A 181 10.46 7.83 14.65
CA GLY A 181 9.13 8.27 15.09
C GLY A 181 7.97 7.70 14.29
N GLN A 182 6.77 7.73 14.89
CA GLN A 182 5.52 7.19 14.33
C GLN A 182 5.23 7.65 12.89
N LYS A 183 5.53 8.90 12.56
CA LYS A 183 5.28 9.49 11.23
C LYS A 183 6.00 8.79 10.07
N PHE A 184 7.00 7.94 10.34
CA PHE A 184 7.75 7.20 9.30
C PHE A 184 7.15 5.82 8.97
N ILE A 185 6.15 5.36 9.73
CA ILE A 185 5.37 4.17 9.36
C ILE A 185 3.97 4.51 8.81
N GLU A 186 3.64 5.81 8.79
CA GLU A 186 2.37 6.35 8.32
C GLU A 186 2.59 7.08 6.99
N PRO A 187 2.41 6.40 5.86
CA PRO A 187 2.68 7.01 4.57
C PRO A 187 1.71 8.15 4.29
N PRO A 188 2.16 9.25 3.64
CA PRO A 188 1.29 10.36 3.31
C PRO A 188 0.16 9.92 2.37
N PRO A 189 -1.06 10.48 2.54
CA PRO A 189 -2.16 10.20 1.62
C PRO A 189 -1.83 10.69 0.21
N PHE A 190 -2.53 10.13 -0.78
CA PHE A 190 -2.45 10.60 -2.16
C PHE A 190 -2.86 12.08 -2.24
N ASP A 191 -1.97 12.90 -2.78
CA ASP A 191 -2.21 14.34 -2.96
C ASP A 191 -1.71 14.78 -4.35
N ILE A 192 -2.66 14.92 -5.28
CA ILE A 192 -2.39 15.39 -6.64
C ILE A 192 -2.01 16.88 -6.66
N VAL A 193 -2.49 17.67 -5.71
CA VAL A 193 -2.25 19.12 -5.64
C VAL A 193 -0.80 19.37 -5.23
N ALA A 194 -0.34 18.68 -4.18
CA ALA A 194 1.07 18.75 -3.76
C ALA A 194 2.01 18.27 -4.88
N SER A 195 1.67 17.15 -5.52
CA SER A 195 2.48 16.60 -6.63
C SER A 195 2.53 17.54 -7.84
N TYR A 196 1.44 18.26 -8.13
CA TYR A 196 1.41 19.30 -9.15
C TYR A 196 2.27 20.51 -8.78
N GLY A 197 2.27 20.91 -7.51
CA GLY A 197 3.10 22.00 -6.98
C GLY A 197 4.60 21.72 -7.12
N ASP A 198 5.00 20.45 -7.07
CA ASP A 198 6.38 20.01 -7.27
C ASP A 198 6.80 19.98 -8.76
N SER A 199 5.87 20.25 -9.70
CA SER A 199 6.09 20.16 -11.15
C SER A 199 6.12 21.53 -11.85
N LEU A 200 7.02 21.63 -12.83
CA LEU A 200 7.17 22.75 -13.76
C LEU A 200 6.74 22.34 -15.18
N CYS A 201 6.69 23.31 -16.10
CA CYS A 201 6.36 23.04 -17.51
C CYS A 201 7.35 22.10 -18.23
N THR A 202 8.55 21.91 -17.69
CA THR A 202 9.57 20.98 -18.20
C THR A 202 9.66 19.69 -17.40
N ILE A 203 8.93 19.57 -16.29
CA ILE A 203 8.98 18.42 -15.39
C ILE A 203 7.67 17.64 -15.53
N PRO A 204 7.68 16.49 -16.23
CA PRO A 204 6.47 15.70 -16.42
C PRO A 204 6.00 15.07 -15.11
N LEU A 205 4.69 14.86 -15.01
CA LEU A 205 4.05 14.12 -13.92
C LEU A 205 3.72 12.71 -14.41
N ILE A 206 4.09 11.70 -13.63
CA ILE A 206 4.05 10.30 -14.02
C ILE A 206 3.27 9.51 -12.99
N PHE A 207 2.07 9.06 -13.37
CA PHE A 207 1.33 8.09 -12.59
C PHE A 207 1.89 6.69 -12.82
N LEU A 208 2.45 6.11 -11.75
CA LEU A 208 2.83 4.72 -11.68
C LEU A 208 1.60 3.91 -11.32
N LEU A 209 1.09 3.17 -12.31
CA LEU A 209 -0.15 2.41 -12.18
C LEU A 209 0.11 1.11 -11.45
N THR A 210 -0.82 0.73 -10.58
CA THR A 210 -1.00 -0.67 -10.15
C THR A 210 -2.14 -1.30 -10.89
N PRO A 211 -2.12 -2.63 -11.09
CA PRO A 211 -3.17 -3.30 -11.84
C PRO A 211 -4.56 -3.00 -11.25
N GLY A 212 -5.48 -2.55 -12.10
CA GLY A 212 -6.85 -2.18 -11.70
C GLY A 212 -7.02 -0.74 -11.18
N ALA A 213 -5.95 0.05 -11.03
CA ALA A 213 -6.02 1.47 -10.69
C ALA A 213 -5.90 2.35 -11.95
N ASP A 214 -6.83 3.29 -12.12
CA ASP A 214 -6.80 4.31 -13.17
C ASP A 214 -6.98 5.72 -12.58
N PRO A 215 -5.95 6.59 -12.65
CA PRO A 215 -6.01 7.95 -12.12
C PRO A 215 -6.73 8.92 -13.07
N THR A 216 -7.14 8.50 -14.27
CA THR A 216 -7.66 9.41 -15.32
C THR A 216 -8.86 10.23 -14.84
N ALA A 217 -9.81 9.60 -14.14
CA ALA A 217 -10.98 10.32 -13.61
C ALA A 217 -10.59 11.38 -12.56
N VAL A 218 -9.63 11.05 -11.68
CA VAL A 218 -9.11 11.98 -10.67
C VAL A 218 -8.38 13.14 -11.34
N LEU A 219 -7.56 12.86 -12.36
CA LEU A 219 -6.83 13.87 -13.11
C LEU A 219 -7.75 14.79 -13.92
N LEU A 220 -8.81 14.24 -14.54
CA LEU A 220 -9.80 15.05 -15.27
C LEU A 220 -10.51 16.04 -14.34
N LYS A 221 -10.99 15.55 -13.19
CA LYS A 221 -11.60 16.41 -12.17
C LYS A 221 -10.64 17.49 -11.69
N PHE A 222 -9.39 17.12 -11.40
CA PHE A 222 -8.36 18.08 -11.00
C PHE A 222 -8.07 19.12 -12.09
N ALA A 223 -8.03 18.71 -13.37
CA ALA A 223 -7.85 19.63 -14.48
C ALA A 223 -9.04 20.59 -14.62
N ASP A 224 -10.27 20.12 -14.45
CA ASP A 224 -11.47 20.96 -14.43
C ASP A 224 -11.41 22.00 -13.28
N ASP A 225 -11.08 21.55 -12.05
CA ASP A 225 -10.95 22.40 -10.87
C ASP A 225 -9.86 23.48 -11.04
N MET A 226 -8.77 23.16 -11.75
CA MET A 226 -7.68 24.09 -12.06
C MET A 226 -7.96 24.97 -13.30
N GLY A 227 -9.11 24.83 -13.96
CA GLY A 227 -9.48 25.61 -15.15
C GLY A 227 -8.78 25.19 -16.45
N PHE A 228 -8.21 23.98 -16.47
CA PHE A 228 -7.59 23.32 -17.62
C PHE A 228 -8.48 22.24 -18.25
N GLY A 229 -9.71 22.10 -17.76
CA GLY A 229 -10.75 21.23 -18.31
C GLY A 229 -11.10 21.44 -19.78
N GLY A 230 -11.95 20.53 -20.29
CA GLY A 230 -12.51 20.63 -21.64
C GLY A 230 -11.43 20.71 -22.74
N SER A 231 -11.44 21.78 -23.54
CA SER A 231 -10.52 21.93 -24.69
C SER A 231 -9.05 22.19 -24.33
N LYS A 232 -8.76 22.49 -23.06
CA LYS A 232 -7.39 22.73 -22.58
C LYS A 232 -6.71 21.45 -22.08
N PHE A 233 -7.46 20.35 -21.93
CA PHE A 233 -6.94 19.04 -21.54
C PHE A 233 -7.06 18.07 -22.71
N ASN A 234 -5.93 17.52 -23.16
CA ASN A 234 -5.88 16.60 -24.28
C ASN A 234 -5.36 15.24 -23.83
N ALA A 235 -6.21 14.22 -23.87
CA ALA A 235 -5.84 12.84 -23.51
C ALA A 235 -5.63 11.98 -24.76
N LEU A 236 -4.58 11.17 -24.76
CA LEU A 236 -4.28 10.21 -25.82
C LEU A 236 -3.81 8.89 -25.21
N SER A 237 -4.56 7.82 -25.50
CA SER A 237 -4.11 6.45 -25.23
C SER A 237 -3.07 6.02 -26.26
N LEU A 238 -1.86 5.70 -25.80
CA LEU A 238 -0.78 5.27 -26.67
C LEU A 238 -1.00 3.82 -27.13
N GLY A 239 -0.89 3.62 -28.44
CA GLY A 239 -1.00 2.34 -29.11
C GLY A 239 -0.28 2.39 -30.46
N GLN A 240 -0.51 1.40 -31.31
CA GLN A 240 0.13 1.35 -32.62
C GLN A 240 -0.24 2.59 -33.47
N GLY A 241 0.78 3.28 -33.98
CA GLY A 241 0.59 4.46 -34.85
C GLY A 241 0.28 5.79 -34.15
N GLN A 242 0.14 5.82 -32.82
CA GLN A 242 -0.25 7.03 -32.08
C GLN A 242 0.93 8.00 -31.80
N GLY A 243 2.17 7.55 -31.95
CA GLY A 243 3.37 8.36 -31.66
C GLY A 243 3.40 9.73 -32.34
N PRO A 244 3.21 9.83 -33.68
CA PRO A 244 3.20 11.13 -34.37
C PRO A 244 2.10 12.09 -33.89
N ILE A 245 0.95 11.56 -33.47
CA ILE A 245 -0.16 12.36 -32.92
C ILE A 245 0.23 12.89 -31.54
N ALA A 246 0.83 12.05 -30.69
CA ALA A 246 1.34 12.45 -29.39
C ALA A 246 2.35 13.61 -29.51
N VAL A 247 3.32 13.52 -30.43
CA VAL A 247 4.33 14.57 -30.65
C VAL A 247 3.69 15.89 -31.07
N ARG A 248 2.74 15.86 -32.02
CA ARG A 248 2.03 17.08 -32.45
C ARG A 248 1.24 17.70 -31.30
N MET A 249 0.53 16.88 -30.54
CA MET A 249 -0.26 17.30 -29.40
C MET A 249 0.62 17.97 -28.31
N ILE A 250 1.79 17.40 -28.00
CA ILE A 250 2.75 18.01 -27.07
C ILE A 250 3.25 19.35 -27.63
N ASN A 251 3.71 19.39 -28.88
CA ASN A 251 4.27 20.60 -29.47
C ASN A 251 3.25 21.76 -29.52
N ASP A 252 1.98 21.46 -29.77
CA ASP A 252 0.92 22.46 -29.74
C ASP A 252 0.60 22.91 -28.30
N ALA A 253 0.58 21.98 -27.35
CA ALA A 253 0.32 22.27 -25.96
C ALA A 253 1.44 23.09 -25.30
N VAL A 254 2.71 22.83 -25.64
CA VAL A 254 3.88 23.60 -25.21
C VAL A 254 3.75 25.08 -25.58
N LYS A 255 3.16 25.38 -26.74
CA LYS A 255 2.92 26.76 -27.20
C LYS A 255 1.69 27.40 -26.56
N LYS A 256 0.63 26.62 -26.34
CA LYS A 256 -0.69 27.11 -25.88
C LYS A 256 -0.87 27.08 -24.36
N GLY A 257 -0.01 26.40 -23.62
CA GLY A 257 -0.19 26.18 -22.18
C GLY A 257 -1.23 25.12 -21.82
N ASN A 258 -1.52 24.19 -22.74
CA ASN A 258 -2.52 23.14 -22.51
C ASN A 258 -1.92 21.97 -21.74
N TRP A 259 -2.78 21.14 -21.15
CA TRP A 259 -2.36 19.89 -20.52
C TRP A 259 -2.48 18.73 -21.49
N VAL A 260 -1.51 17.83 -21.43
CA VAL A 260 -1.48 16.62 -22.24
C VAL A 260 -1.36 15.41 -21.34
N LEU A 261 -2.27 14.45 -21.49
CA LEU A 261 -2.22 13.14 -20.85
C LEU A 261 -1.88 12.07 -21.89
N LEU A 262 -0.74 11.41 -21.75
CA LEU A 262 -0.43 10.18 -22.50
C LEU A 262 -0.70 8.96 -21.62
N GLN A 263 -1.65 8.14 -22.03
CA GLN A 263 -2.01 6.94 -21.29
C GLN A 263 -1.27 5.70 -21.83
N ASN A 264 -1.04 4.75 -20.94
CA ASN A 264 -0.50 3.43 -21.26
C ASN A 264 0.88 3.45 -21.94
N CYS A 265 1.80 4.30 -21.45
CA CYS A 265 3.14 4.45 -22.02
C CYS A 265 3.91 3.13 -22.13
N HIS A 266 3.76 2.23 -21.16
CA HIS A 266 4.32 0.87 -21.16
C HIS A 266 3.96 0.02 -22.40
N LEU A 267 2.83 0.30 -23.08
CA LEU A 267 2.44 -0.41 -24.31
C LEU A 267 3.15 0.13 -25.56
N ALA A 268 3.69 1.34 -25.50
CA ALA A 268 4.25 2.05 -26.65
C ALA A 268 5.78 2.01 -26.69
N LYS A 269 6.36 0.80 -26.60
CA LYS A 269 7.81 0.55 -26.54
C LYS A 269 8.62 1.29 -27.62
N SER A 270 8.15 1.28 -28.87
CA SER A 270 8.86 1.95 -29.98
C SER A 270 8.81 3.48 -29.91
N PHE A 271 7.86 4.05 -29.18
CA PHE A 271 7.71 5.50 -29.02
C PHE A 271 8.57 6.06 -27.89
N MET A 272 8.92 5.26 -26.88
CA MET A 272 9.65 5.71 -25.68
C MET A 272 10.92 6.54 -25.98
N PRO A 273 11.80 6.15 -26.93
CA PRO A 273 12.98 6.97 -27.27
C PRO A 273 12.64 8.31 -27.93
N THR A 274 11.49 8.40 -28.60
CA THR A 274 11.01 9.66 -29.19
C THR A 274 10.38 10.54 -28.11
N MET A 275 9.61 9.95 -27.20
CA MET A 275 9.05 10.63 -26.04
C MET A 275 10.16 11.27 -25.19
N GLU A 276 11.22 10.52 -24.90
CA GLU A 276 12.41 11.01 -24.19
C GLU A 276 12.98 12.28 -24.85
N LYS A 277 13.27 12.22 -26.17
CA LYS A 277 13.78 13.37 -26.92
C LYS A 277 12.83 14.57 -26.92
N VAL A 278 11.52 14.33 -26.94
CA VAL A 278 10.53 15.40 -26.90
C VAL A 278 10.52 16.08 -25.53
N VAL A 279 10.59 15.31 -24.44
CA VAL A 279 10.64 15.84 -23.08
C VAL A 279 11.94 16.62 -22.85
N GLU A 280 13.08 16.07 -23.25
CA GLU A 280 14.39 16.75 -23.15
C GLU A 280 14.48 18.00 -24.04
N GLY A 281 13.73 18.02 -25.15
CA GLY A 281 13.70 19.14 -26.09
C GLY A 281 12.83 20.32 -25.66
N VAL A 282 12.07 20.22 -24.55
CA VAL A 282 11.24 21.33 -24.07
C VAL A 282 12.15 22.42 -23.47
N ASN A 283 12.28 23.54 -24.17
CA ASN A 283 13.06 24.68 -23.69
C ASN A 283 12.27 25.48 -22.63
N PRO A 284 12.79 25.64 -21.39
CA PRO A 284 12.14 26.41 -20.34
C PRO A 284 11.82 27.86 -20.72
N GLU A 285 12.63 28.49 -21.57
CA GLU A 285 12.48 29.91 -21.95
C GLU A 285 11.35 30.15 -22.95
N THR A 286 10.99 29.13 -23.74
CA THR A 286 9.97 29.24 -24.80
C THR A 286 8.71 28.44 -24.51
N CYS A 287 8.76 27.53 -23.54
CA CYS A 287 7.62 26.74 -23.11
C CYS A 287 6.63 27.61 -22.32
N HIS A 288 5.35 27.48 -22.61
CA HIS A 288 4.31 28.16 -21.86
C HIS A 288 4.32 27.67 -20.39
N PRO A 289 4.32 28.57 -19.39
CA PRO A 289 4.48 28.20 -17.98
C PRO A 289 3.37 27.26 -17.45
N ASP A 290 2.16 27.37 -18.00
CA ASP A 290 1.01 26.53 -17.62
C ASP A 290 1.01 25.13 -18.26
N PHE A 291 1.86 24.87 -19.27
CA PHE A 291 1.92 23.56 -19.91
C PHE A 291 2.25 22.48 -18.88
N ARG A 292 1.55 21.33 -18.95
CA ARG A 292 1.89 20.14 -18.17
C ARG A 292 1.75 18.88 -19.00
N LEU A 293 2.74 18.01 -18.87
CA LEU A 293 2.73 16.67 -19.44
C LEU A 293 2.46 15.65 -18.34
N TRP A 294 1.37 14.92 -18.50
CA TRP A 294 0.95 13.82 -17.63
C TRP A 294 1.15 12.50 -18.38
N LEU A 295 1.74 11.52 -17.70
CA LEU A 295 2.05 10.21 -18.25
C LEU A 295 1.44 9.15 -17.33
N THR A 296 0.82 8.11 -17.88
CA THR A 296 0.42 6.93 -17.10
C THR A 296 1.13 5.68 -17.61
N SER A 297 1.68 4.89 -16.69
CA SER A 297 2.38 3.67 -17.05
C SER A 297 2.38 2.64 -15.93
N TYR A 298 2.21 1.36 -16.27
CA TYR A 298 2.72 0.30 -15.42
C TYR A 298 4.24 0.38 -15.35
N PRO A 299 4.85 -0.18 -14.28
CA PRO A 299 6.28 -0.37 -14.23
C PRO A 299 6.80 -1.09 -15.47
N SER A 300 7.80 -0.51 -16.12
CA SER A 300 8.39 -1.06 -17.33
C SER A 300 9.85 -0.64 -17.46
N ASP A 301 10.72 -1.61 -17.76
CA ASP A 301 12.15 -1.36 -18.03
C ASP A 301 12.38 -0.60 -19.34
N MET A 302 11.33 -0.48 -20.17
CA MET A 302 11.39 0.28 -21.42
C MET A 302 11.08 1.76 -21.22
N PHE A 303 10.58 2.16 -20.06
CA PHE A 303 10.27 3.55 -19.79
C PHE A 303 11.59 4.34 -19.64
N PRO A 304 11.77 5.49 -20.31
CA PRO A 304 13.04 6.19 -20.30
C PRO A 304 13.48 6.62 -18.91
N VAL A 305 14.72 6.28 -18.54
CA VAL A 305 15.30 6.58 -17.22
C VAL A 305 15.46 8.09 -17.02
N SER A 306 15.90 8.81 -18.04
CA SER A 306 16.02 10.28 -18.04
C SER A 306 14.71 10.96 -17.62
N VAL A 307 13.59 10.54 -18.21
CA VAL A 307 12.25 11.05 -17.91
C VAL A 307 11.83 10.71 -16.49
N LEU A 308 12.16 9.51 -15.98
CA LEU A 308 11.87 9.13 -14.59
C LEU A 308 12.74 9.91 -13.58
N GLN A 309 13.99 10.21 -13.92
CA GLN A 309 14.93 10.92 -13.06
C GLN A 309 14.53 12.38 -12.84
N ILE A 310 13.91 13.02 -13.84
CA ILE A 310 13.43 14.40 -13.74
C ILE A 310 11.95 14.49 -13.34
N GLY A 311 11.13 13.52 -13.73
CA GLY A 311 9.68 13.59 -13.53
C GLY A 311 9.26 13.43 -12.08
N VAL A 312 8.08 13.99 -11.75
CA VAL A 312 7.38 13.75 -10.49
C VAL A 312 6.61 12.43 -10.62
N LYS A 313 6.97 11.43 -9.83
CA LYS A 313 6.32 10.10 -9.84
C LYS A 313 5.25 10.07 -8.76
N ILE A 314 4.09 9.51 -9.10
CA ILE A 314 2.92 9.46 -8.22
C ILE A 314 2.35 8.05 -8.25
N THR A 315 2.18 7.43 -7.08
CA THR A 315 1.44 6.18 -6.93
C THR A 315 0.02 6.47 -6.42
N ASN A 316 -0.98 5.85 -7.02
CA ASN A 316 -2.38 5.89 -6.55
C ASN A 316 -2.87 4.46 -6.35
N GLU A 317 -2.46 3.85 -5.25
CA GLU A 317 -2.85 2.49 -4.88
C GLU A 317 -4.11 2.50 -4.00
N PRO A 318 -4.95 1.45 -4.09
CA PRO A 318 -5.94 1.14 -3.07
C PRO A 318 -5.26 1.05 -1.69
N PRO A 319 -5.83 1.67 -0.64
CA PRO A 319 -5.26 1.55 0.70
C PRO A 319 -5.34 0.10 1.18
N LYS A 320 -4.38 -0.31 2.00
CA LYS A 320 -4.37 -1.63 2.62
C LYS A 320 -5.31 -1.68 3.82
N GLY A 321 -5.97 -2.81 4.00
CA GLY A 321 -6.82 -3.09 5.16
C GLY A 321 -8.30 -2.90 4.87
N LEU A 322 -9.12 -3.69 5.56
CA LEU A 322 -10.56 -3.75 5.37
C LEU A 322 -11.22 -2.38 5.61
N ARG A 323 -10.90 -1.73 6.72
CA ARG A 323 -11.42 -0.41 7.09
C ARG A 323 -11.12 0.65 6.04
N ALA A 324 -9.87 0.70 5.57
CA ALA A 324 -9.42 1.72 4.64
C ALA A 324 -10.05 1.53 3.24
N ASN A 325 -10.22 0.28 2.80
CA ASN A 325 -10.94 -0.04 1.56
C ASN A 325 -12.39 0.46 1.61
N ILE A 326 -13.13 0.12 2.68
CA ILE A 326 -14.53 0.53 2.82
C ILE A 326 -14.66 2.06 2.88
N ASN A 327 -13.76 2.71 3.65
CA ASN A 327 -13.73 4.17 3.74
C ASN A 327 -13.49 4.81 2.36
N ARG A 328 -12.53 4.28 1.58
CA ARG A 328 -12.27 4.76 0.23
C ARG A 328 -13.48 4.61 -0.69
N SER A 329 -14.16 3.47 -0.66
CA SER A 329 -15.37 3.28 -1.47
C SER A 329 -16.45 4.32 -1.13
N TYR A 330 -16.63 4.64 0.16
CA TYR A 330 -17.61 5.64 0.61
C TYR A 330 -17.27 7.07 0.22
N LEU A 331 -15.98 7.43 0.23
CA LEU A 331 -15.49 8.75 -0.18
C LEU A 331 -15.41 8.92 -1.71
N SER A 332 -15.53 7.83 -2.46
CA SER A 332 -15.43 7.83 -3.91
C SER A 332 -16.78 8.01 -4.60
N ASP A 333 -16.77 8.63 -5.78
CA ASP A 333 -17.94 8.69 -6.64
C ASP A 333 -18.37 7.29 -7.11
N PRO A 334 -19.68 6.97 -7.12
CA PRO A 334 -20.80 7.90 -6.89
C PRO A 334 -21.27 7.96 -5.43
N ILE A 335 -20.71 7.18 -4.50
CA ILE A 335 -21.25 7.03 -3.14
C ILE A 335 -21.18 8.34 -2.34
N SER A 336 -20.11 9.10 -2.51
CA SER A 336 -19.91 10.39 -1.82
C SER A 336 -20.84 11.51 -2.30
N SER A 337 -21.51 11.35 -3.44
CA SER A 337 -22.52 12.30 -3.93
C SER A 337 -23.81 12.17 -3.12
N PRO A 338 -24.28 13.25 -2.44
CA PRO A 338 -25.56 13.24 -1.75
C PRO A 338 -26.73 12.93 -2.69
N GLU A 339 -26.64 13.35 -3.95
CA GLU A 339 -27.65 13.07 -4.98
C GLU A 339 -27.76 11.56 -5.20
N PHE A 340 -26.64 10.86 -5.39
CA PHE A 340 -26.66 9.42 -5.58
C PHE A 340 -27.06 8.67 -4.30
N PHE A 341 -26.49 9.01 -3.15
CA PHE A 341 -26.75 8.30 -1.89
C PHE A 341 -28.23 8.35 -1.47
N ASN A 342 -28.95 9.40 -1.87
CA ASN A 342 -30.36 9.62 -1.54
C ASN A 342 -31.33 9.37 -2.73
N SER A 343 -30.86 8.82 -3.84
CA SER A 343 -31.62 8.77 -5.10
C SER A 343 -32.60 7.61 -5.26
N SER A 344 -32.60 6.59 -4.38
CA SER A 344 -33.44 5.40 -4.56
C SER A 344 -34.86 5.58 -4.00
N GLN A 345 -35.83 4.91 -4.64
CA GLN A 345 -37.22 4.79 -4.17
C GLN A 345 -37.35 3.94 -2.90
N GLN A 346 -36.34 3.13 -2.59
CA GLN A 346 -36.27 2.29 -1.39
C GLN A 346 -35.04 2.65 -0.53
N PRO A 347 -35.02 3.84 0.12
CA PRO A 347 -33.80 4.43 0.67
C PRO A 347 -33.14 3.58 1.76
N GLU A 348 -33.92 2.97 2.67
CA GLU A 348 -33.35 2.14 3.75
C GLU A 348 -32.69 0.86 3.22
N ARG A 349 -33.37 0.16 2.30
CA ARG A 349 -32.85 -1.07 1.67
C ARG A 349 -31.65 -0.77 0.79
N PHE A 350 -31.71 0.31 0.01
CA PHE A 350 -30.61 0.76 -0.83
C PHE A 350 -29.34 1.05 -0.04
N ARG A 351 -29.44 1.84 1.03
CA ARG A 351 -28.28 2.19 1.87
C ARG A 351 -27.64 0.98 2.54
N LYS A 352 -28.47 0.06 3.07
CA LYS A 352 -27.98 -1.19 3.66
C LYS A 352 -27.29 -2.09 2.64
N LEU A 353 -27.89 -2.29 1.46
CA LEU A 353 -27.27 -3.12 0.41
C LEU A 353 -26.01 -2.47 -0.18
N LEU A 354 -25.99 -1.14 -0.33
CA LEU A 354 -24.80 -0.38 -0.73
C LEU A 354 -23.65 -0.63 0.24
N PHE A 355 -23.91 -0.49 1.54
CA PHE A 355 -22.90 -0.75 2.57
C PHE A 355 -22.40 -2.20 2.53
N ASN A 356 -23.33 -3.15 2.42
CA ASN A 356 -23.01 -4.58 2.31
C ASN A 356 -22.16 -4.88 1.06
N LEU A 357 -22.40 -4.19 -0.05
CA LEU A 357 -21.61 -4.31 -1.27
C LEU A 357 -20.20 -3.76 -1.10
N CYS A 358 -20.03 -2.61 -0.43
CA CYS A 358 -18.71 -2.08 -0.09
C CYS A 358 -17.92 -3.05 0.80
N PHE A 359 -18.58 -3.67 1.78
CA PHE A 359 -17.98 -4.71 2.62
C PHE A 359 -17.58 -5.94 1.81
N PHE A 360 -18.48 -6.44 0.96
CA PHE A 360 -18.19 -7.55 0.06
C PHE A 360 -16.97 -7.24 -0.82
N HIS A 361 -16.97 -6.08 -1.48
CA HIS A 361 -15.87 -5.63 -2.33
C HIS A 361 -14.54 -5.57 -1.57
N ALA A 362 -14.54 -4.95 -0.39
CA ALA A 362 -13.34 -4.85 0.43
C ALA A 362 -12.82 -6.23 0.88
N ILE A 363 -13.71 -7.16 1.26
CA ILE A 363 -13.34 -8.53 1.64
C ILE A 363 -12.69 -9.27 0.48
N ILE A 364 -13.30 -9.30 -0.70
CA ILE A 364 -12.78 -10.09 -1.82
C ILE A 364 -11.44 -9.54 -2.34
N THR A 365 -11.25 -8.22 -2.28
CA THR A 365 -10.00 -7.54 -2.62
C THR A 365 -8.92 -7.87 -1.59
N GLU A 366 -9.22 -7.73 -0.30
CA GLU A 366 -8.26 -8.02 0.77
C GLU A 366 -7.91 -9.51 0.87
N ARG A 367 -8.81 -10.42 0.50
CA ARG A 367 -8.54 -11.86 0.49
C ARG A 367 -7.33 -12.25 -0.35
N ILE A 368 -6.98 -11.46 -1.37
CA ILE A 368 -5.80 -11.69 -2.23
C ILE A 368 -4.50 -11.77 -1.42
N LYS A 369 -4.42 -11.09 -0.26
CA LYS A 369 -3.23 -11.09 0.59
C LYS A 369 -2.88 -12.47 1.15
N PHE A 370 -3.87 -13.35 1.34
CA PHE A 370 -3.68 -14.70 1.86
C PHE A 370 -3.19 -15.70 0.80
N GLY A 371 -2.85 -15.22 -0.40
CA GLY A 371 -2.36 -16.06 -1.49
C GLY A 371 -3.35 -17.19 -1.82
N PRO A 372 -2.88 -18.44 -2.01
CA PRO A 372 -3.73 -19.59 -2.33
C PRO A 372 -4.83 -19.90 -1.29
N LEU A 373 -4.69 -19.47 -0.03
CA LEU A 373 -5.76 -19.62 0.97
C LEU A 373 -6.92 -18.63 0.72
N GLY A 374 -6.61 -17.49 0.10
CA GLY A 374 -7.58 -16.48 -0.29
C GLY A 374 -8.29 -16.82 -1.58
N TRP A 375 -7.50 -17.04 -2.63
CA TRP A 375 -7.91 -17.34 -4.00
C TRP A 375 -6.87 -18.27 -4.66
N ASN A 376 -7.32 -19.27 -5.41
CA ASN A 376 -6.41 -20.12 -6.19
C ASN A 376 -5.66 -19.28 -7.24
N ILE A 377 -6.35 -18.33 -7.87
CA ILE A 377 -5.79 -17.40 -8.85
C ILE A 377 -5.91 -15.96 -8.34
N LYS A 378 -4.86 -15.16 -8.55
CA LYS A 378 -4.85 -13.73 -8.16
C LYS A 378 -5.71 -12.90 -9.14
N TYR A 379 -6.99 -12.75 -8.83
CA TYR A 379 -7.90 -11.88 -9.56
C TYR A 379 -7.70 -10.41 -9.21
N GLN A 380 -8.06 -9.53 -10.14
CA GLN A 380 -8.03 -8.08 -9.95
C GLN A 380 -9.46 -7.53 -9.95
N PHE A 381 -10.07 -7.52 -8.77
CA PHE A 381 -11.33 -6.83 -8.53
C PHE A 381 -11.07 -5.33 -8.39
N ASN A 382 -11.85 -4.50 -9.09
CA ASN A 382 -11.61 -3.07 -9.13
C ASN A 382 -12.88 -2.24 -8.91
N GLU A 383 -12.69 -0.93 -8.85
CA GLU A 383 -13.75 0.06 -8.61
C GLU A 383 -14.82 0.05 -9.70
N THR A 384 -14.51 -0.35 -10.94
CA THR A 384 -15.50 -0.44 -12.00
C THR A 384 -16.52 -1.54 -11.71
N ASP A 385 -16.05 -2.68 -11.18
CA ASP A 385 -16.92 -3.80 -10.77
C ASP A 385 -17.87 -3.38 -9.64
N LEU A 386 -17.38 -2.56 -8.70
CA LEU A 386 -18.20 -1.98 -7.62
C LEU A 386 -19.22 -0.99 -8.17
N LYS A 387 -18.80 -0.03 -9.00
CA LYS A 387 -19.64 1.04 -9.54
C LYS A 387 -20.79 0.48 -10.39
N ILE A 388 -20.51 -0.46 -11.29
CA ILE A 388 -21.58 -1.05 -12.11
C ILE A 388 -22.57 -1.83 -11.25
N SER A 389 -22.08 -2.55 -10.23
CA SER A 389 -22.92 -3.28 -9.28
C SER A 389 -23.82 -2.35 -8.47
N LEU A 390 -23.33 -1.18 -8.04
CA LEU A 390 -24.11 -0.15 -7.35
C LEU A 390 -25.24 0.41 -8.23
N VAL A 391 -24.91 0.76 -9.48
CA VAL A 391 -25.89 1.31 -10.43
C VAL A 391 -26.97 0.28 -10.75
N GLN A 392 -26.59 -0.96 -11.06
CA GLN A 392 -27.55 -2.04 -11.34
C GLN A 392 -28.41 -2.35 -10.11
N MET A 393 -27.81 -2.43 -8.92
CA MET A 393 -28.55 -2.63 -7.68
C MET A 393 -29.62 -1.56 -7.47
N LYS A 394 -29.26 -0.29 -7.67
CA LYS A 394 -30.22 0.83 -7.61
C LYS A 394 -31.35 0.65 -8.63
N MET A 395 -31.01 0.34 -9.89
CA MET A 395 -32.00 0.14 -10.95
C MET A 395 -33.03 -0.93 -10.58
N PHE A 396 -32.58 -2.07 -10.03
CA PHE A 396 -33.47 -3.13 -9.59
C PHE A 396 -34.36 -2.70 -8.41
N LEU A 397 -33.82 -1.99 -7.42
CA LEU A 397 -34.61 -1.49 -6.29
C LEU A 397 -35.63 -0.42 -6.70
N ASP A 398 -35.35 0.36 -7.74
CA ASP A 398 -36.30 1.36 -8.22
C ASP A 398 -37.36 0.75 -9.15
N GLN A 399 -37.07 -0.39 -9.79
CA GLN A 399 -37.99 -1.08 -10.69
C GLN A 399 -38.98 -2.01 -9.96
N TYR A 400 -38.55 -2.65 -8.87
CA TYR A 400 -39.35 -3.63 -8.11
C TYR A 400 -39.63 -3.12 -6.70
N THR A 401 -40.73 -3.56 -6.07
CA THR A 401 -41.08 -3.16 -4.69
C THR A 401 -40.37 -4.01 -3.62
N ASP A 402 -39.93 -5.20 -3.98
CA ASP A 402 -39.23 -6.18 -3.16
C ASP A 402 -37.77 -6.34 -3.63
N VAL A 403 -36.92 -6.88 -2.75
CA VAL A 403 -35.51 -7.08 -3.06
C VAL A 403 -35.35 -8.37 -3.85
N GLN A 404 -34.96 -8.24 -5.13
CA GLN A 404 -34.72 -9.37 -6.03
C GLN A 404 -33.35 -10.04 -5.75
N TYR A 405 -33.21 -10.71 -4.61
CA TYR A 405 -31.93 -11.29 -4.15
C TYR A 405 -31.29 -12.25 -5.15
N GLU A 406 -32.07 -13.10 -5.82
CA GLU A 406 -31.53 -14.03 -6.83
C GLU A 406 -30.91 -13.29 -8.01
N ALA A 407 -31.63 -12.31 -8.57
CA ALA A 407 -31.13 -11.49 -9.67
C ALA A 407 -29.89 -10.68 -9.28
N LEU A 408 -29.91 -10.03 -8.10
CA LEU A 408 -28.78 -9.24 -7.61
C LEU A 408 -27.55 -10.13 -7.36
N ARG A 409 -27.72 -11.31 -6.74
CA ARG A 409 -26.62 -12.25 -6.51
C ARG A 409 -26.05 -12.78 -7.82
N TYR A 410 -26.89 -13.07 -8.81
CA TYR A 410 -26.43 -13.50 -10.13
C TYR A 410 -25.66 -12.38 -10.85
N LEU A 411 -26.20 -11.17 -10.90
CA LEU A 411 -25.53 -10.03 -11.56
C LEU A 411 -24.19 -9.70 -10.91
N ILE A 412 -24.15 -9.60 -9.58
CA ILE A 412 -22.93 -9.22 -8.87
C ILE A 412 -21.94 -10.38 -8.87
N GLY A 413 -22.41 -11.59 -8.51
CA GLY A 413 -21.57 -12.76 -8.30
C GLY A 413 -21.10 -13.43 -9.60
N GLU A 414 -21.96 -13.57 -10.60
CA GLU A 414 -21.63 -14.29 -11.85
C GLU A 414 -21.22 -13.34 -12.98
N CYS A 415 -21.88 -12.20 -13.14
CA CYS A 415 -21.62 -11.28 -14.26
C CYS A 415 -20.52 -10.27 -13.95
N ASN A 416 -20.67 -9.47 -12.89
CA ASN A 416 -19.80 -8.32 -12.64
C ASN A 416 -18.45 -8.78 -12.06
N TYR A 417 -18.46 -9.42 -10.89
CA TYR A 417 -17.22 -9.95 -10.28
C TYR A 417 -16.85 -11.32 -10.85
N GLY A 418 -17.83 -12.22 -11.02
CA GLY A 418 -17.61 -13.58 -11.54
C GLY A 418 -17.10 -13.63 -12.98
N GLY A 419 -17.32 -12.58 -13.77
CA GLY A 419 -16.75 -12.46 -15.12
C GLY A 419 -15.21 -12.46 -15.13
N ARG A 420 -14.58 -12.13 -14.00
CA ARG A 420 -13.11 -12.19 -13.82
C ARG A 420 -12.62 -13.54 -13.31
N VAL A 421 -13.50 -14.34 -12.72
CA VAL A 421 -13.15 -15.55 -11.99
C VAL A 421 -13.19 -16.75 -12.93
N THR A 422 -12.02 -17.34 -13.13
CA THR A 422 -11.79 -18.44 -14.10
C THR A 422 -11.79 -19.82 -13.47
N ASP A 423 -11.57 -19.93 -12.16
CA ASP A 423 -11.57 -21.19 -11.41
C ASP A 423 -12.94 -21.44 -10.76
N ASP A 424 -13.43 -22.68 -10.83
CA ASP A 424 -14.77 -23.03 -10.34
C ASP A 424 -14.86 -22.98 -8.80
N TRP A 425 -13.78 -23.30 -8.09
CA TRP A 425 -13.75 -23.24 -6.63
C TRP A 425 -13.67 -21.81 -6.13
N ASP A 426 -12.89 -20.96 -6.82
CA ASP A 426 -12.88 -19.53 -6.58
C ASP A 426 -14.26 -18.91 -6.88
N ARG A 427 -14.92 -19.32 -7.97
CA ARG A 427 -16.28 -18.83 -8.29
C ARG A 427 -17.28 -19.20 -7.19
N ARG A 428 -17.25 -20.45 -6.72
CA ARG A 428 -18.06 -20.88 -5.57
C ARG A 428 -17.76 -20.06 -4.31
N THR A 429 -16.48 -19.78 -4.05
CA THR A 429 -16.04 -18.98 -2.91
C THR A 429 -16.58 -17.55 -2.99
N LEU A 430 -16.43 -16.90 -4.14
CA LEU A 430 -16.97 -15.56 -4.41
C LEU A 430 -18.47 -15.49 -4.13
N THR A 431 -19.25 -16.40 -4.71
CA THR A 431 -20.71 -16.43 -4.55
C THR A 431 -21.12 -16.76 -3.11
N THR A 432 -20.37 -17.61 -2.42
CA THR A 432 -20.61 -17.91 -0.98
C THR A 432 -20.37 -16.69 -0.10
N ILE A 433 -19.32 -15.91 -0.38
CA ILE A 433 -19.05 -14.66 0.36
C ILE A 433 -20.18 -13.66 0.08
N LEU A 434 -20.58 -13.48 -1.19
CA LEU A 434 -21.67 -12.57 -1.56
C LEU A 434 -22.98 -12.92 -0.84
N PHE A 435 -23.29 -14.21 -0.68
CA PHE A 435 -24.49 -14.67 0.01
C PHE A 435 -24.58 -14.17 1.47
N LYS A 436 -23.45 -13.97 2.16
CA LYS A 436 -23.43 -13.41 3.51
C LYS A 436 -23.94 -11.97 3.57
N PHE A 437 -23.80 -11.23 2.47
CA PHE A 437 -24.11 -9.80 2.36
C PHE A 437 -25.47 -9.54 1.69
N TYR A 438 -25.86 -10.42 0.78
CA TYR A 438 -27.10 -10.34 0.00
C TYR A 438 -28.04 -11.48 0.38
N CYS A 439 -28.52 -11.45 1.63
CA CYS A 439 -29.54 -12.36 2.15
C CYS A 439 -30.59 -11.59 2.98
N PRO A 440 -31.79 -12.14 3.19
CA PRO A 440 -32.84 -11.48 3.98
C PRO A 440 -32.39 -11.06 5.40
N PRO A 441 -31.69 -11.92 6.18
CA PRO A 441 -31.21 -11.54 7.51
C PRO A 441 -30.31 -10.31 7.51
N ALA A 442 -29.46 -10.12 6.49
CA ALA A 442 -28.55 -8.97 6.42
C ALA A 442 -29.27 -7.62 6.27
N LEU A 443 -30.56 -7.60 5.88
CA LEU A 443 -31.39 -6.39 5.82
C LEU A 443 -32.39 -6.29 6.97
N GLU A 444 -32.95 -7.42 7.38
CA GLU A 444 -34.12 -7.50 8.27
C GLU A 444 -33.73 -7.69 9.74
N ASP A 445 -32.66 -8.44 10.00
CA ASP A 445 -32.19 -8.75 11.35
C ASP A 445 -31.16 -7.71 11.81
N LYS A 446 -31.47 -7.04 12.93
CA LYS A 446 -30.61 -6.01 13.54
C LYS A 446 -29.39 -6.62 14.24
N ASP A 447 -29.49 -7.89 14.62
CA ASP A 447 -28.44 -8.63 15.32
C ASP A 447 -27.58 -9.46 14.37
N TYR A 448 -27.85 -9.39 13.06
CA TYR A 448 -27.02 -10.02 12.05
C TYR A 448 -25.59 -9.46 12.10
N ARG A 449 -24.61 -10.36 12.18
CA ARG A 449 -23.17 -10.06 12.15
C ARG A 449 -22.52 -10.77 10.97
N PHE A 450 -21.55 -10.12 10.35
CA PHE A 450 -20.83 -10.67 9.20
C PHE A 450 -19.84 -11.77 9.60
N ASP A 451 -19.45 -11.80 10.87
CA ASP A 451 -18.55 -12.79 11.45
C ASP A 451 -18.84 -13.03 12.95
N PRO A 452 -18.22 -14.06 13.56
CA PRO A 452 -18.38 -14.36 14.98
C PRO A 452 -17.83 -13.32 15.95
N SER A 453 -16.92 -12.43 15.53
CA SER A 453 -16.36 -11.40 16.43
C SER A 453 -17.40 -10.37 16.87
N GLY A 454 -18.44 -10.16 16.06
CA GLY A 454 -19.53 -9.23 16.34
C GLY A 454 -19.20 -7.77 16.05
N TYR A 455 -17.96 -7.44 15.67
CA TYR A 455 -17.56 -6.07 15.31
C TYR A 455 -18.11 -5.62 13.96
N TYR A 456 -18.38 -6.56 13.05
CA TYR A 456 -18.74 -6.25 11.67
C TYR A 456 -20.22 -6.50 11.42
N TYR A 457 -20.98 -5.42 11.18
CA TYR A 457 -22.40 -5.44 10.88
C TYR A 457 -22.82 -4.22 10.05
N THR A 458 -24.04 -4.24 9.53
CA THR A 458 -24.67 -3.09 8.87
C THR A 458 -25.33 -2.20 9.91
N PRO A 459 -24.87 -0.94 10.13
CA PRO A 459 -25.55 -0.05 11.07
C PRO A 459 -27.01 0.19 10.68
N ASN A 460 -27.88 0.34 11.69
CA ASN A 460 -29.31 0.51 11.48
C ASN A 460 -29.68 1.99 11.26
N LYS A 461 -30.19 2.30 10.07
CA LYS A 461 -30.63 3.64 9.65
C LYS A 461 -29.59 4.77 9.80
N PRO A 462 -28.29 4.56 9.57
CA PRO A 462 -27.36 5.68 9.53
C PRO A 462 -27.66 6.55 8.29
N ASP A 463 -27.40 7.84 8.44
CA ASP A 463 -27.14 8.73 7.33
C ASP A 463 -25.72 8.46 6.78
N TYR A 464 -25.29 9.27 5.81
CA TYR A 464 -23.98 9.10 5.19
C TYR A 464 -22.84 9.22 6.22
N ASP A 465 -22.89 10.24 7.08
CA ASP A 465 -21.89 10.49 8.11
C ASP A 465 -21.89 9.39 9.18
N GLY A 466 -23.06 8.86 9.56
CA GLY A 466 -23.16 7.74 10.49
C GLY A 466 -22.49 6.45 9.96
N TYR A 467 -22.51 6.20 8.64
CA TYR A 467 -21.73 5.11 8.07
C TYR A 467 -20.23 5.38 8.15
N LEU A 468 -19.79 6.60 7.83
CA LEU A 468 -18.37 6.98 7.93
C LEU A 468 -17.85 6.87 9.35
N ASP A 469 -18.62 7.29 10.35
CA ASP A 469 -18.21 7.20 11.75
C ASP A 469 -18.14 5.74 12.25
N TYR A 470 -19.08 4.90 11.83
CA TYR A 470 -18.97 3.47 12.06
C TYR A 470 -17.70 2.88 11.41
N ILE A 471 -17.42 3.24 10.15
CA ILE A 471 -16.22 2.77 9.44
C ILE A 471 -14.95 3.18 10.19
N LYS A 472 -14.86 4.43 10.66
CA LYS A 472 -13.71 4.90 11.47
C LYS A 472 -13.53 4.09 12.75
N GLY A 473 -14.63 3.64 13.36
CA GLY A 473 -14.63 2.80 14.56
C GLY A 473 -14.21 1.34 14.35
N LEU A 474 -14.09 0.87 13.10
CA LEU A 474 -13.64 -0.50 12.82
C LEU A 474 -12.18 -0.73 13.24
N PRO A 475 -11.80 -1.98 13.55
CA PRO A 475 -10.41 -2.35 13.82
C PRO A 475 -9.47 -1.94 12.68
N LEU A 476 -8.30 -1.42 13.05
CA LEU A 476 -7.19 -1.11 12.13
C LEU A 476 -6.71 -2.37 11.40
N VAL A 477 -6.51 -3.45 12.16
CA VAL A 477 -6.09 -4.76 11.66
C VAL A 477 -7.28 -5.71 11.73
N ALA A 478 -7.71 -6.21 10.58
CA ALA A 478 -8.83 -7.14 10.49
C ALA A 478 -8.36 -8.59 10.70
N SER A 479 -9.01 -9.29 11.64
CA SER A 479 -8.80 -10.72 11.89
C SER A 479 -9.07 -11.57 10.63
N PRO A 480 -8.36 -12.71 10.42
CA PRO A 480 -8.64 -13.64 9.33
C PRO A 480 -10.07 -14.20 9.36
N ILE A 481 -10.73 -14.16 10.52
CA ILE A 481 -12.09 -14.67 10.73
C ILE A 481 -13.14 -13.94 9.89
N ILE A 482 -13.05 -12.60 9.72
CA ILE A 482 -13.99 -11.87 8.85
C ILE A 482 -13.82 -12.27 7.37
N PHE A 483 -12.63 -12.74 7.00
CA PHE A 483 -12.37 -13.35 5.70
C PHE A 483 -12.75 -14.84 5.67
N GLY A 484 -13.35 -15.41 6.72
CA GLY A 484 -13.71 -16.84 6.78
C GLY A 484 -12.50 -17.78 6.83
N MET A 485 -11.37 -17.31 7.38
CA MET A 485 -10.14 -18.08 7.55
C MET A 485 -9.82 -18.24 9.04
N ASN A 486 -8.98 -19.22 9.38
CA ASN A 486 -8.48 -19.38 10.75
C ASN A 486 -7.28 -18.45 11.01
N GLU A 487 -6.89 -18.33 12.28
CA GLU A 487 -5.76 -17.49 12.71
C GLU A 487 -4.42 -17.89 12.10
N ASN A 488 -4.22 -19.17 11.76
CA ASN A 488 -2.98 -19.62 11.10
C ASN A 488 -2.80 -19.04 9.69
N ALA A 489 -3.88 -18.59 9.03
CA ALA A 489 -3.78 -17.92 7.75
C ALA A 489 -2.97 -16.61 7.86
N ASP A 490 -3.08 -15.90 8.99
CA ASP A 490 -2.28 -14.71 9.24
C ASP A 490 -0.80 -15.04 9.39
N ILE A 491 -0.45 -16.13 10.07
CA ILE A 491 0.95 -16.56 10.24
C ILE A 491 1.59 -16.77 8.86
N LEU A 492 0.96 -17.53 7.98
CA LEU A 492 1.51 -17.81 6.64
C LEU A 492 1.63 -16.54 5.78
N LYS A 493 0.61 -15.68 5.83
CA LYS A 493 0.60 -14.38 5.15
C LYS A 493 1.72 -13.47 5.66
N ASP A 494 1.84 -13.34 6.98
CA ASP A 494 2.83 -12.50 7.67
C ASP A 494 4.27 -13.01 7.44
N GLN A 495 4.50 -14.33 7.41
CA GLN A 495 5.78 -14.94 7.06
C GLN A 495 6.17 -14.62 5.61
N ALA A 496 5.22 -14.72 4.68
CA ALA A 496 5.46 -14.39 3.27
C ALA A 496 5.77 -12.90 3.09
N GLU A 497 5.07 -12.02 3.81
CA GLU A 497 5.34 -10.58 3.81
C GLU A 497 6.73 -10.27 4.39
N THR A 498 7.09 -10.87 5.51
CA THR A 498 8.43 -10.72 6.10
C THR A 498 9.51 -11.19 5.13
N SER A 499 9.34 -12.37 4.53
CA SER A 499 10.30 -12.88 3.53
C SER A 499 10.46 -11.93 2.36
N LEU A 500 9.36 -11.36 1.86
CA LEU A 500 9.37 -10.39 0.76
C LEU A 500 10.11 -9.10 1.14
N VAL A 501 9.81 -8.53 2.31
CA VAL A 501 10.46 -7.30 2.80
C VAL A 501 11.96 -7.52 2.93
N LEU A 502 12.40 -8.56 3.66
CA LEU A 502 13.82 -8.81 3.90
C LEU A 502 14.57 -9.17 2.62
N SER A 503 13.95 -9.94 1.71
CA SER A 503 14.55 -10.28 0.42
C SER A 503 14.71 -9.05 -0.48
N ASN A 504 13.70 -8.19 -0.53
CA ASN A 504 13.78 -6.95 -1.31
C ASN A 504 14.80 -5.98 -0.72
N VAL A 505 14.90 -5.88 0.61
CA VAL A 505 15.96 -5.12 1.28
C VAL A 505 17.32 -5.67 0.88
N LEU A 506 17.52 -6.98 0.95
CA LEU A 506 18.79 -7.62 0.59
C LEU A 506 19.24 -7.29 -0.85
N LEU A 507 18.31 -7.24 -1.81
CA LEU A 507 18.60 -6.83 -3.19
C LEU A 507 19.17 -5.40 -3.28
N THR A 508 18.79 -4.51 -2.35
CA THR A 508 19.33 -3.14 -2.31
C THR A 508 20.76 -3.07 -1.76
N GLN A 509 21.21 -4.09 -1.02
CA GLN A 509 22.53 -4.10 -0.38
C GLN A 509 23.65 -4.50 -1.34
N VAL A 510 23.34 -5.25 -2.40
CA VAL A 510 24.32 -5.76 -3.39
C VAL A 510 24.79 -4.66 -4.36
N SER A 511 24.14 -3.50 -4.35
CA SER A 511 24.31 -2.44 -5.36
C SER A 511 25.16 -1.25 -4.87
N GLY A 512 25.92 -1.40 -3.79
CA GLY A 512 26.77 -0.36 -3.19
C GLY A 512 28.26 -0.58 -3.45
#